data_AF-A0A6M0FM12-F1
#
_entry.id   AF-A0A6M0FM12-F1
#
_cell.length_a   1.000
_cell.length_b   1.000
_cell.length_c   1.000
_cell.angle_alpha   90.00
_cell.angle_beta   90.00
_cell.angle_gamma   90.00
#
_symmetry.space_group_name_H-M   'P 1'
#
loop_
_entity.id
_entity.type
_entity.pdbx_description
1 polymer ?
#
loop_
_entity_poly.entity_id
_entity_poly.type
_entity_poly.pdbx_seq_one_letter_code
_entity_poly.pdbx_strand_id
1 'polypeptide(L)'
;MAECLPILFSDVTFQELQEVLTRSKFDKYIPLDIRSQFLAKIKLESEQILVSEIVNKCRDPKDDKFLDVALNGQATHIITGDKDLLELNPFEGIPILTPKQFLEFIKDIKP
;
A
#
# COMPACT_ATOMS: atom_id res chain seq x y z
N MET A 1 20.23 13.90 -5.50
CA MET A 1 20.19 12.74 -4.57
C MET A 1 18.95 11.98 -4.95
N ALA A 2 19.02 10.70 -5.30
CA ALA A 2 17.81 9.93 -5.54
C ALA A 2 17.11 9.77 -4.19
N GLU A 3 15.99 10.48 -4.00
CA GLU A 3 15.13 10.28 -2.83
C GLU A 3 14.54 8.88 -2.94
N CYS A 4 14.91 8.01 -2.00
CA CYS A 4 14.32 6.68 -1.89
C CYS A 4 12.89 6.86 -1.41
N LEU A 5 11.92 6.76 -2.33
CA LEU A 5 10.50 6.89 -2.00
C LEU A 5 10.10 5.72 -1.09
N PRO A 6 9.72 5.98 0.18
CA PRO A 6 9.37 4.92 1.11
C PRO A 6 7.98 4.35 0.79
N ILE A 7 7.73 3.13 1.28
CA ILE A 7 6.37 2.60 1.37
C ILE A 7 5.65 3.36 2.49
N LEU A 8 4.40 3.75 2.27
CA LEU A 8 3.58 4.43 3.27
C LEU A 8 2.54 3.48 3.85
N PHE A 9 2.28 3.58 5.15
CA PHE A 9 1.20 2.83 5.81
C PHE A 9 0.58 3.62 6.96
N SER A 10 -0.69 3.37 7.30
CA SER A 10 -1.30 3.74 8.58
C SER A 10 -1.48 2.52 9.49
N ASP A 11 -1.77 2.75 10.77
CA ASP A 11 -2.11 1.67 11.71
C ASP A 11 -3.22 0.76 11.17
N VAL A 12 -4.24 1.34 10.53
CA VAL A 12 -5.38 0.59 9.96
C VAL A 12 -4.93 -0.34 8.83
N THR A 13 -4.16 0.18 7.86
CA THR A 13 -3.65 -0.64 6.74
C THR A 13 -2.66 -1.71 7.19
N PHE A 14 -1.82 -1.40 8.18
CA PHE A 14 -0.86 -2.36 8.71
C PHE A 14 -1.53 -3.46 9.53
N GLN A 15 -2.55 -3.11 10.31
CA GLN A 15 -3.35 -4.08 11.04
C GLN A 15 -4.05 -5.05 10.08
N GLU A 16 -4.61 -4.56 8.97
CA GLU A 16 -5.19 -5.45 7.96
C GLU A 16 -4.16 -6.41 7.38
N LEU A 17 -2.97 -5.91 7.02
CA LEU A 17 -1.89 -6.76 6.52
C LEU A 17 -1.52 -7.85 7.55
N GLN A 18 -1.40 -7.48 8.82
CA GLN A 18 -1.11 -8.41 9.91
C GLN A 18 -2.23 -9.45 10.08
N GLU A 19 -3.49 -9.04 10.10
CA GLU A 19 -4.65 -9.93 10.20
C GLU A 19 -4.74 -10.91 9.02
N VAL A 20 -4.37 -10.48 7.82
CA VAL A 20 -4.34 -11.36 6.64
C VAL A 20 -3.20 -12.35 6.76
N LEU A 21 -1.98 -11.87 7.04
CA LEU A 21 -0.79 -12.71 7.09
C LEU A 21 -0.76 -13.67 8.28
N THR A 22 -1.57 -13.46 9.32
CA THR A 22 -1.68 -14.40 10.45
C THR A 22 -2.70 -15.52 10.25
N ARG A 23 -3.48 -15.52 9.16
CA ARG A 23 -4.49 -16.57 8.88
C ARG A 23 -3.82 -17.94 8.64
N SER A 24 -4.39 -18.98 9.24
CA SER A 24 -3.88 -20.37 9.16
C SER A 24 -3.87 -20.95 7.74
N LYS A 25 -4.70 -20.42 6.82
CA LYS A 25 -4.69 -20.85 5.40
C LYS A 25 -3.34 -20.68 4.71
N PHE A 26 -2.47 -19.83 5.25
CA PHE A 26 -1.12 -19.58 4.74
C PHE A 26 -0.06 -20.52 5.35
N ASP A 27 -0.38 -21.27 6.40
CA ASP A 27 0.56 -22.16 7.10
C ASP A 27 1.15 -23.23 6.18
N LYS A 28 0.37 -23.68 5.18
CA LYS A 28 0.82 -24.63 4.15
C LYS A 28 1.84 -24.06 3.15
N TYR A 29 2.02 -22.74 3.11
CA TYR A 29 2.92 -22.06 2.19
C TYR A 29 4.13 -21.48 2.91
N ILE A 30 3.89 -20.76 4.03
CA ILE A 30 4.94 -20.03 4.75
C ILE A 30 4.66 -20.13 6.26
N PRO A 31 5.64 -20.57 7.07
CA PRO A 31 5.54 -20.58 8.53
C PRO A 31 5.18 -19.21 9.13
N LEU A 32 4.54 -19.21 10.31
CA LEU A 32 4.08 -17.99 10.97
C LEU A 32 5.22 -17.08 11.43
N ASP A 33 6.34 -17.67 11.85
CA ASP A 33 7.54 -16.95 12.29
C ASP A 33 8.16 -16.15 11.14
N ILE A 34 8.26 -16.73 9.94
CA ILE A 34 8.75 -16.03 8.74
C ILE A 34 7.83 -14.87 8.35
N ARG A 35 6.50 -15.09 8.38
CA ARG A 35 5.53 -14.01 8.12
C ARG A 35 5.60 -12.89 9.16
N SER A 36 5.84 -13.24 10.42
CA SER A 36 6.02 -12.28 11.51
C SER A 36 7.30 -11.45 11.34
N GLN A 37 8.40 -12.08 10.93
CA GLN A 37 9.65 -11.37 10.58
C GLN A 37 9.45 -10.42 9.39
N PHE A 38 8.70 -10.86 8.36
CA PHE A 38 8.34 -10.01 7.23
C PHE A 38 7.53 -8.78 7.65
N LEU A 39 6.50 -8.95 8.49
CA LEU A 39 5.72 -7.84 9.04
C LEU A 39 6.59 -6.84 9.82
N ALA A 40 7.49 -7.34 10.67
CA ALA A 40 8.42 -6.50 11.42
C ALA A 40 9.35 -5.70 10.50
N LYS A 41 9.85 -6.35 9.44
CA LYS A 41 10.71 -5.71 8.43
C LYS A 41 9.96 -4.62 7.65
N ILE A 42 8.75 -4.91 7.16
CA ILE A 42 7.91 -3.91 6.48
C ILE A 42 7.68 -2.69 7.37
N LYS A 43 7.35 -2.91 8.65
CA LYS A 43 7.13 -1.81 9.59
C LYS A 43 8.38 -0.94 9.80
N LEU A 44 9.56 -1.54 9.78
CA LEU A 44 10.84 -0.84 9.97
C LEU A 44 11.29 -0.07 8.71
N GLU A 45 11.00 -0.60 7.52
CA GLU A 45 11.44 -0.05 6.23
C GLU A 45 10.39 0.85 5.56
N SER A 46 9.25 1.09 6.22
CA SER A 46 8.15 1.91 5.71
C SER A 46 7.89 3.11 6.63
N GLU A 47 7.24 4.13 6.10
CA GLU A 47 6.86 5.32 6.84
C GLU A 47 5.42 5.21 7.34
N GLN A 48 5.22 5.45 8.64
CA GLN A 48 3.91 5.47 9.26
C GLN A 48 3.26 6.84 9.10
N ILE A 49 2.09 6.87 8.48
CA ILE A 49 1.27 8.05 8.24
C ILE A 49 0.12 8.11 9.25
N LEU A 50 -0.01 9.25 9.91
CA LEU A 50 -1.17 9.58 10.72
C LEU A 50 -2.28 10.10 9.81
N VAL A 51 -3.40 9.41 9.78
CA VAL A 51 -4.57 9.79 8.97
C VAL A 51 -5.39 10.84 9.72
N SER A 52 -5.57 12.01 9.10
CA SER A 52 -6.41 13.10 9.62
C SER A 52 -7.55 13.46 8.66
N GLU A 53 -7.29 13.40 7.35
CA GLU A 53 -8.27 13.53 6.29
C GLU A 53 -8.82 12.16 5.90
N ILE A 54 -10.15 12.02 5.86
CA ILE A 54 -10.86 10.78 5.50
C ILE A 54 -11.49 10.92 4.12
N VAL A 55 -11.19 9.96 3.26
CA VAL A 55 -11.69 9.81 1.91
C VAL A 55 -12.95 8.93 1.95
N ASN A 56 -13.94 9.28 1.14
CA ASN A 56 -15.13 8.46 0.91
C ASN A 56 -15.41 8.47 -0.60
N LYS A 57 -14.52 7.84 -1.37
CA LYS A 57 -14.58 7.87 -2.85
C LYS A 57 -14.60 6.50 -3.48
N CYS A 58 -14.10 5.49 -2.79
CA CYS A 58 -14.15 4.12 -3.28
C CYS A 58 -15.58 3.58 -3.23
N ARG A 59 -15.90 2.69 -4.18
CA ARG A 59 -17.17 1.96 -4.19
C ARG A 59 -17.26 0.97 -3.02
N ASP A 60 -16.14 0.33 -2.65
CA ASP A 60 -16.00 -0.39 -1.38
C ASP A 60 -15.36 0.53 -0.33
N PRO A 61 -16.12 1.02 0.67
CA PRO A 61 -15.60 1.89 1.72
C PRO A 61 -14.45 1.28 2.52
N LYS A 62 -14.23 -0.03 2.46
CA LYS A 62 -13.10 -0.68 3.13
C LYS A 62 -11.77 -0.34 2.51
N ASP A 63 -11.75 0.06 1.25
CA ASP A 63 -10.52 0.38 0.52
C ASP A 63 -10.16 1.87 0.57
N ASP A 64 -11.08 2.73 1.04
CA ASP A 64 -10.81 4.16 1.25
C ASP A 64 -9.60 4.39 2.17
N LYS A 65 -9.34 3.50 3.13
CA LYS A 65 -8.15 3.56 4.01
C LYS A 65 -6.81 3.59 3.27
N PHE A 66 -6.74 3.07 2.04
CA PHE A 66 -5.53 3.17 1.21
C PHE A 66 -5.42 4.55 0.54
N LEU A 67 -6.56 5.13 0.16
CA LEU A 67 -6.63 6.50 -0.35
C LEU A 67 -6.33 7.52 0.76
N ASP A 68 -6.78 7.26 1.98
CA ASP A 68 -6.47 8.05 3.17
C ASP A 68 -4.96 8.17 3.37
N VAL A 69 -4.25 7.04 3.37
CA VAL A 69 -2.79 7.00 3.51
C VAL A 69 -2.12 7.74 2.37
N ALA A 70 -2.58 7.53 1.13
CA ALA A 70 -2.00 8.18 -0.03
C ALA A 70 -2.15 9.70 0.02
N LEU A 71 -3.32 10.21 0.42
CA LEU A 71 -3.59 11.62 0.52
C LEU A 71 -2.79 12.27 1.66
N ASN A 72 -2.91 11.73 2.89
CA ASN A 72 -2.26 12.31 4.07
C ASN A 72 -0.72 12.18 4.00
N GLY A 73 -0.22 11.10 3.38
CA GLY A 73 1.20 10.83 3.23
C GLY A 73 1.82 11.41 1.95
N GLN A 74 1.04 12.16 1.14
CA GLN A 74 1.49 12.75 -0.12
C GLN A 74 2.16 11.72 -1.04
N ALA A 75 1.53 10.54 -1.15
CA ALA A 75 2.06 9.46 -1.95
C ALA A 75 2.25 9.91 -3.40
N THR A 76 3.38 9.50 -3.99
CA THR A 76 3.61 9.74 -5.41
C THR A 76 2.79 8.82 -6.30
N HIS A 77 2.46 7.61 -5.82
CA HIS A 77 1.73 6.59 -6.55
C HIS A 77 0.94 5.69 -5.59
N ILE A 78 -0.18 5.16 -6.05
CA ILE A 78 -0.86 4.01 -5.44
C ILE A 78 -0.66 2.80 -6.35
N ILE A 79 -0.20 1.69 -5.78
CA ILE A 79 0.03 0.45 -6.55
C ILE A 79 -1.01 -0.59 -6.11
N THR A 80 -1.91 -0.98 -7.00
CA THR A 80 -2.99 -1.91 -6.68
C THR A 80 -3.45 -2.76 -7.87
N GLY A 81 -3.93 -3.96 -7.57
CA GLY A 81 -4.65 -4.80 -8.55
C GLY A 81 -6.16 -4.70 -8.43
N ASP A 82 -6.67 -3.93 -7.47
CA ASP A 82 -8.10 -3.76 -7.22
C ASP A 82 -8.74 -2.86 -8.27
N LYS A 83 -9.87 -3.30 -8.84
CA LYS A 83 -10.55 -2.57 -9.92
C LYS A 83 -11.27 -1.33 -9.41
N ASP A 84 -11.89 -1.39 -8.23
CA ASP A 84 -12.62 -0.27 -7.66
C ASP A 84 -11.66 0.89 -7.33
N LEU A 85 -10.44 0.57 -6.86
CA LEU A 85 -9.39 1.59 -6.69
C LEU A 85 -8.83 2.09 -8.03
N LEU A 86 -8.61 1.21 -9.02
CA LEU A 86 -8.08 1.62 -10.33
C LEU A 86 -9.01 2.56 -11.09
N GLU A 87 -10.33 2.46 -10.90
CA GLU A 87 -11.32 3.37 -11.49
C GLU A 87 -11.19 4.81 -10.97
N LEU A 88 -10.54 5.02 -9.82
CA LEU A 88 -10.29 6.35 -9.26
C LEU A 88 -9.03 7.03 -9.82
N ASN A 89 -8.37 6.45 -10.83
CA ASN A 89 -7.15 7.01 -11.39
C ASN A 89 -7.41 8.26 -12.27
N PRO A 90 -6.74 9.41 -12.02
CA PRO A 90 -5.90 9.72 -10.87
C PRO A 90 -6.72 10.16 -9.65
N PHE A 91 -6.28 9.74 -8.46
CA PHE A 91 -6.94 10.13 -7.21
C PHE A 91 -6.23 11.35 -6.63
N GLU A 92 -6.88 12.52 -6.64
CA GLU A 92 -6.30 13.79 -6.14
C GLU A 92 -4.92 14.11 -6.77
N GLY A 93 -4.76 13.78 -8.05
CA GLY A 93 -3.50 13.95 -8.77
C GLY A 93 -2.46 12.83 -8.54
N ILE A 94 -2.75 11.86 -7.67
CA ILE A 94 -1.92 10.67 -7.42
C ILE A 94 -2.26 9.59 -8.47
N PRO A 95 -1.31 9.17 -9.32
CA PRO A 95 -1.51 8.06 -10.23
C PRO A 95 -1.77 6.75 -9.50
N ILE A 96 -2.79 6.01 -9.93
CA ILE A 96 -3.08 4.66 -9.47
C ILE A 96 -2.68 3.68 -10.58
N LEU A 97 -1.73 2.82 -10.27
CA LEU A 97 -1.09 1.91 -11.24
C LEU A 97 -1.24 0.47 -10.79
N THR A 98 -1.35 -0.44 -11.75
CA THR A 98 -1.13 -1.86 -11.49
C THR A 98 0.35 -2.14 -11.18
N PRO A 99 0.68 -3.22 -10.45
CA PRO A 99 2.08 -3.61 -10.25
C PRO A 99 2.86 -3.75 -11.56
N LYS A 100 2.22 -4.25 -12.63
CA LYS A 100 2.83 -4.35 -13.95
C LYS A 100 3.18 -2.96 -14.52
N GLN A 101 2.23 -2.03 -14.49
CA GLN A 101 2.44 -0.66 -14.98
C GLN A 101 3.51 0.06 -14.16
N PHE A 102 3.52 -0.10 -12.84
CA PHE A 102 4.56 0.48 -12.00
C PHE A 102 5.94 -0.08 -12.31
N LEU A 103 6.06 -1.39 -12.53
CA LEU A 103 7.32 -2.02 -12.95
C LEU A 103 7.79 -1.54 -14.34
N GLU A 104 6.88 -1.23 -15.25
CA GLU A 104 7.21 -0.62 -16.55
C GLU A 104 7.68 0.83 -16.36
N PHE A 105 6.96 1.62 -15.56
CA PHE A 105 7.32 2.99 -15.22
C PHE A 105 8.73 3.13 -14.63
N ILE A 106 9.10 2.28 -13.66
CA ILE A 106 10.44 2.36 -13.05
C ILE A 106 11.56 1.83 -13.95
N LYS A 107 11.27 1.02 -14.98
CA LYS A 107 12.30 0.56 -15.94
C LYS A 107 12.79 1.70 -16.83
N ASP A 108 11.91 2.66 -17.11
CA ASP A 108 12.23 3.84 -17.90
C ASP A 108 13.03 4.87 -17.05
N ILE A 109 12.91 4.78 -15.72
CA ILE A 109 13.79 5.46 -14.75
C ILE A 109 15.09 4.65 -14.65
N LYS A 110 15.92 4.70 -15.68
CA LYS A 110 17.31 4.23 -15.55
C LYS A 110 18.05 5.11 -14.52
N PRO A 111 18.91 4.51 -13.66
CA PRO A 111 19.82 5.29 -12.82
C PRO A 111 20.79 6.13 -13.65
#